data_AF-M7NWQ6-F1
#
_entry.id   AF-M7NWQ6-F1
#
_cell.length_a   1.000
_cell.length_b   1.000
_cell.length_c   1.000
_cell.angle_alpha   90.00
_cell.angle_beta   90.00
_cell.angle_gamma   90.00
#
_symmetry.space_group_name_H-M   'P 1'
#
loop_
_entity.id
_entity.type
_entity.pdbx_description
1 polymer ?
#
loop_
_entity_poly.entity_id
_entity_poly.type
_entity_poly.pdbx_seq_one_letter_code
_entity_poly.pdbx_strand_id
1 'polypeptide(L)'
;MKIIHFLSQAKKLATGLTGIDGHLNPRPVLLEIYQETLKVLSSIPDHSVYRQATETLTKQRQMIVKENEITEDIENKIGCGLIEEVIFQAKDELSLAKKMLEWKSWEDLEVHPPAGQWEYFRKK
;
A
#
# COMPACT_ATOMS: atom_id res chain seq x y z
N MET A 1 30.52 9.65 -23.26
CA MET A 1 29.41 9.88 -22.30
C MET A 1 28.44 8.70 -22.14
N LYS A 2 28.66 7.51 -22.73
CA LYS A 2 27.77 6.32 -22.58
C LYS A 2 28.00 5.52 -21.28
N ILE A 3 29.23 5.49 -20.78
CA ILE A 3 29.63 4.66 -19.62
C ILE A 3 28.98 5.15 -18.31
N ILE A 4 28.91 6.46 -18.12
CA ILE A 4 28.31 7.10 -16.94
C ILE A 4 26.81 6.81 -16.83
N HIS A 5 26.11 6.82 -17.96
CA HIS A 5 24.67 6.52 -18.02
C HIS A 5 24.38 5.03 -17.78
N PHE A 6 25.26 4.15 -18.27
CA PHE A 6 25.15 2.70 -18.08
C PHE A 6 25.38 2.29 -16.61
N LEU A 7 26.38 2.88 -15.96
CA LEU A 7 26.65 2.65 -14.53
C LEU A 7 25.52 3.15 -13.62
N SER A 8 24.87 4.27 -13.99
CA SER A 8 23.69 4.79 -13.29
C SER A 8 22.48 3.85 -13.40
N GLN A 9 22.23 3.24 -14.56
CA GLN A 9 21.16 2.25 -14.73
C GLN A 9 21.43 0.95 -13.96
N ALA A 10 22.67 0.45 -13.99
CA ALA A 10 23.03 -0.78 -13.27
C ALA A 10 22.84 -0.66 -11.75
N LYS A 11 23.08 0.53 -11.18
CA LYS A 11 22.86 0.82 -9.76
C LYS A 11 21.37 0.81 -9.36
N LYS A 12 20.47 1.11 -10.29
CA LYS A 12 19.01 1.07 -10.07
C LYS A 12 18.41 -0.34 -10.15
N LEU A 13 19.11 -1.32 -10.71
CA LEU A 13 18.58 -2.69 -10.83
C LEU A 13 18.81 -3.54 -9.57
N ALA A 14 19.82 -3.22 -8.77
CA ALA A 14 20.17 -3.97 -7.57
C ALA A 14 19.66 -3.24 -6.32
N THR A 15 18.58 -3.75 -5.73
CA THR A 15 17.95 -3.20 -4.52
C THR A 15 18.69 -3.56 -3.23
N GLY A 16 19.59 -4.55 -3.28
CA GLY A 16 20.26 -5.10 -2.10
C GLY A 16 19.38 -6.08 -1.29
N LEU A 17 18.15 -6.33 -1.73
CA LEU A 17 17.23 -7.28 -1.12
C LEU A 17 17.08 -8.52 -2.01
N THR A 18 17.04 -9.71 -1.40
CA THR A 18 16.88 -10.95 -2.16
C THR A 18 15.44 -11.07 -2.67
N GLY A 19 15.27 -11.35 -3.96
CA GLY A 19 13.95 -11.55 -4.56
C GLY A 19 13.17 -10.27 -4.88
N ILE A 20 13.80 -9.09 -4.75
CA ILE A 20 13.21 -7.82 -5.13
C ILE A 20 14.10 -7.18 -6.21
N ASP A 21 13.67 -7.32 -7.46
CA ASP A 21 14.39 -6.72 -8.59
C ASP A 21 14.10 -5.22 -8.68
N GLY A 22 15.13 -4.44 -9.03
CA GLY A 22 15.00 -2.99 -9.17
C GLY A 22 14.10 -2.60 -10.33
N HIS A 23 13.31 -1.54 -10.15
CA HIS A 23 12.29 -1.13 -11.09
C HIS A 23 12.76 0.07 -11.94
N LEU A 24 12.69 -0.04 -13.27
CA LEU A 24 13.16 1.02 -14.17
C LEU A 24 12.31 2.30 -14.08
N ASN A 25 10.98 2.15 -14.05
CA ASN A 25 10.02 3.26 -14.02
C ASN A 25 8.96 3.07 -12.93
N PRO A 26 9.29 3.24 -11.64
CA PRO A 26 8.40 2.92 -10.53
C PRO A 26 7.23 3.91 -10.37
N ARG A 27 7.43 5.19 -10.72
CA ARG A 27 6.42 6.25 -10.50
C ARG A 27 5.12 6.02 -11.26
N PRO A 28 5.11 5.77 -12.60
CA PRO A 28 3.86 5.54 -13.32
C PRO A 28 3.09 4.32 -12.79
N VAL A 29 3.82 3.25 -12.45
CA VAL A 29 3.24 2.02 -11.89
C VAL A 29 2.55 2.30 -10.55
N LEU A 30 3.19 3.04 -9.65
CA LEU A 30 2.57 3.43 -8.38
C LEU A 30 1.31 4.28 -8.59
N LEU A 31 1.35 5.25 -9.51
CA LEU A 31 0.20 6.10 -9.79
C LEU A 31 -0.99 5.30 -10.33
N GLU A 32 -0.73 4.36 -11.24
CA GLU A 32 -1.74 3.45 -11.79
C GLU A 32 -2.37 2.59 -10.68
N ILE A 33 -1.56 1.94 -9.84
CA ILE A 33 -2.05 1.12 -8.74
C ILE A 33 -2.88 1.94 -7.77
N TYR A 34 -2.42 3.13 -7.36
CA TYR A 34 -3.19 4.00 -6.47
C TYR A 34 -4.52 4.48 -7.08
N GLN A 35 -4.55 4.75 -8.39
CA GLN A 35 -5.79 5.08 -9.09
C GLN A 35 -6.76 3.89 -9.10
N GLU A 36 -6.26 2.68 -9.36
CA GLU A 36 -7.08 1.46 -9.31
C GLU A 36 -7.60 1.21 -7.90
N THR A 37 -6.77 1.35 -6.87
CA THR A 37 -7.18 1.19 -5.47
C THR A 37 -8.29 2.18 -5.10
N LEU A 38 -8.15 3.47 -5.46
CA LEU A 38 -9.20 4.47 -5.21
C LEU A 38 -10.52 4.15 -5.95
N LYS A 39 -10.43 3.55 -7.15
CA LYS A 39 -11.61 3.10 -7.89
C LYS A 39 -12.29 1.89 -7.22
N VAL A 40 -11.53 0.98 -6.63
CA VAL A 40 -12.09 -0.15 -5.86
C VAL A 40 -12.74 0.36 -4.58
N LEU A 41 -12.07 1.26 -3.84
CA LEU A 41 -12.57 1.82 -2.59
C LEU A 41 -13.87 2.62 -2.75
N SER A 42 -14.12 3.21 -3.92
CA SER A 42 -15.38 3.93 -4.17
C SER A 42 -16.62 3.02 -4.16
N SER A 43 -16.44 1.71 -4.31
CA SER A 43 -17.50 0.70 -4.20
C SER A 43 -17.81 0.28 -2.76
N ILE A 44 -16.97 0.66 -1.80
CA ILE A 44 -17.16 0.42 -0.36
C ILE A 44 -18.00 1.58 0.23
N PRO A 45 -18.87 1.36 1.24
CA PRO A 45 -19.60 2.46 1.87
C PRO A 45 -18.69 3.51 2.52
N ASP A 46 -19.13 4.77 2.51
CA ASP A 46 -18.39 5.94 3.01
C ASP A 46 -18.16 5.94 4.53
N HIS A 47 -19.09 5.37 5.30
CA HIS A 47 -18.97 5.21 6.75
C HIS A 47 -17.97 4.11 7.16
N SER A 48 -17.49 3.30 6.22
CA SER A 48 -16.49 2.27 6.52
C SER A 48 -15.17 2.93 6.95
N VAL A 49 -14.73 2.61 8.17
CA VAL A 49 -13.45 3.09 8.72
C VAL A 49 -12.28 2.64 7.84
N TYR A 50 -12.33 1.41 7.31
CA TYR A 50 -11.33 0.90 6.39
C TYR A 50 -11.23 1.78 5.14
N ARG A 51 -12.37 2.11 4.50
CA ARG A 51 -12.38 2.99 3.33
C ARG A 51 -11.76 4.35 3.63
N GLN A 52 -12.17 5.00 4.72
CA GLN A 52 -11.69 6.33 5.09
C GLN A 52 -10.17 6.36 5.33
N ALA A 53 -9.67 5.37 6.08
CA ALA A 53 -8.24 5.25 6.37
C ALA A 53 -7.43 4.99 5.09
N THR A 54 -7.82 3.99 4.30
CA THR A 54 -7.10 3.61 3.08
C THR A 54 -7.17 4.69 2.02
N GLU A 55 -8.31 5.38 1.84
CA GLU A 55 -8.41 6.50 0.89
C GLU A 55 -7.47 7.65 1.29
N THR A 56 -7.43 8.01 2.57
CA THR A 56 -6.58 9.10 3.06
C THR A 56 -5.10 8.77 2.84
N LEU A 57 -4.68 7.56 3.22
CA LEU A 57 -3.32 7.08 3.03
C LEU A 57 -2.94 7.01 1.54
N THR A 58 -3.81 6.47 0.71
CA THR A 58 -3.58 6.33 -0.74
C THR A 58 -3.48 7.70 -1.43
N LYS A 59 -4.36 8.64 -1.09
CA LYS A 59 -4.31 10.02 -1.63
C LYS A 59 -3.04 10.75 -1.20
N GLN A 60 -2.64 10.63 0.07
CA GLN A 60 -1.39 11.21 0.55
C GLN A 60 -0.18 10.65 -0.21
N ARG A 61 -0.06 9.32 -0.32
CA ARG A 61 1.05 8.68 -1.05
C ARG A 61 1.02 9.04 -2.54
N GLN A 62 -0.15 9.09 -3.16
CA GLN A 62 -0.30 9.49 -4.56
C GLN A 62 0.15 10.95 -4.78
N MET A 63 -0.18 11.86 -3.86
CA MET A 63 0.25 13.26 -3.89
C MET A 63 1.78 13.36 -3.83
N ILE A 64 2.41 12.65 -2.89
CA ILE A 64 3.89 12.60 -2.77
C ILE A 64 4.52 12.11 -4.08
N VAL A 65 3.99 11.05 -4.70
CA VAL A 65 4.54 10.52 -5.97
C VAL A 65 4.36 11.49 -7.14
N LYS A 66 3.27 12.27 -7.15
CA LYS A 66 3.03 13.30 -8.18
C LYS A 66 3.97 14.49 -8.03
N GLU A 67 4.21 14.96 -6.81
CA GLU A 67 5.00 16.16 -6.52
C GLU A 67 6.51 15.95 -6.67
N ASN A 68 7.00 14.71 -6.56
CA ASN A 68 8.43 14.41 -6.53
C ASN A 68 8.82 13.54 -7.72
N GLU A 69 9.89 13.91 -8.42
CA GLU A 69 10.40 13.15 -9.56
C GLU A 69 11.52 12.18 -9.20
N ILE A 70 12.25 12.49 -8.13
CA ILE A 70 13.37 11.71 -7.63
C ILE A 70 12.84 10.61 -6.70
N THR A 71 13.26 9.37 -6.96
CA THR A 71 12.85 8.19 -6.19
C THR A 71 13.18 8.34 -4.70
N GLU A 72 14.40 8.79 -4.38
CA GLU A 72 14.90 8.94 -3.02
C GLU A 72 14.02 9.93 -2.20
N ASP A 73 13.54 11.01 -2.82
CA ASP A 73 12.64 11.96 -2.16
C ASP A 73 11.28 11.33 -1.86
N ILE A 74 10.77 10.48 -2.76
CA ILE A 74 9.52 9.74 -2.56
C ILE A 74 9.69 8.75 -1.40
N GLU A 75 10.78 7.98 -1.39
CA GLU A 75 11.08 7.00 -0.34
C GLU A 75 11.17 7.67 1.03
N ASN A 76 11.91 8.78 1.14
CA ASN A 76 12.05 9.53 2.39
C ASN A 76 10.73 10.13 2.87
N LYS A 77 9.91 10.66 1.97
CA LYS A 77 8.60 11.26 2.32
C LYS A 77 7.55 10.21 2.70
N ILE A 78 7.58 9.03 2.08
CA ILE A 78 6.67 7.93 2.42
C ILE A 78 7.14 7.20 3.69
N GLY A 79 8.44 7.04 3.87
CA GLY A 79 9.04 6.42 5.06
C GLY A 79 8.72 4.93 5.20
N CYS A 80 8.57 4.19 4.11
CA CYS A 80 8.18 2.77 4.12
C CYS A 80 9.12 1.87 3.29
N GLY A 81 10.43 2.14 3.36
CA GLY A 81 11.45 1.37 2.66
C GLY A 81 11.72 1.87 1.24
N LEU A 82 12.26 0.99 0.40
CA LEU A 82 12.56 1.26 -1.01
C LEU A 82 11.29 1.40 -1.84
N ILE A 83 11.39 2.07 -3.00
CA ILE A 83 10.25 2.28 -3.88
C ILE A 83 9.63 0.96 -4.38
N GLU A 84 10.44 -0.08 -4.55
CA GLU A 84 9.98 -1.43 -4.91
C GLU A 84 9.11 -2.04 -3.80
N GLU A 85 9.50 -1.87 -2.54
CA GLU A 85 8.70 -2.34 -1.39
C GLU A 85 7.38 -1.57 -1.30
N VAL A 86 7.39 -0.28 -1.60
CA VAL A 86 6.17 0.54 -1.69
C VAL A 86 5.25 0.06 -2.81
N ILE A 87 5.81 -0.39 -3.95
CA ILE A 87 5.02 -1.01 -5.04
C ILE A 87 4.37 -2.31 -4.56
N PHE A 88 5.11 -3.17 -3.85
CA PHE A 88 4.54 -4.40 -3.29
C PHE A 88 3.40 -4.09 -2.31
N GLN A 89 3.61 -3.18 -1.36
CA GLN A 89 2.56 -2.73 -0.44
C GLN A 89 1.33 -2.21 -1.18
N ALA A 90 1.51 -1.42 -2.23
CA ALA A 90 0.40 -0.88 -3.01
C ALA A 90 -0.39 -1.98 -3.75
N LYS A 91 0.30 -3.00 -4.29
CA LYS A 91 -0.34 -4.17 -4.92
C LYS A 91 -1.09 -5.02 -3.91
N ASP A 92 -0.50 -5.24 -2.74
CA ASP A 92 -1.13 -5.99 -1.65
C ASP A 92 -2.37 -5.26 -1.14
N GLU A 93 -2.32 -3.95 -0.97
CA GLU A 93 -3.48 -3.13 -0.57
C GLU A 93 -4.58 -3.19 -1.64
N LEU A 94 -4.24 -3.15 -2.93
CA LEU A 94 -5.22 -3.32 -4.00
C LEU A 94 -5.88 -4.72 -3.97
N SER A 95 -5.10 -5.77 -3.72
CA SER A 95 -5.62 -7.13 -3.57
C SER A 95 -6.53 -7.24 -2.35
N LEU A 96 -6.12 -6.64 -1.23
CA LEU A 96 -6.90 -6.59 0.01
C LEU A 96 -8.21 -5.84 -0.22
N ALA A 97 -8.19 -4.66 -0.84
CA ALA A 97 -9.39 -3.89 -1.13
C ALA A 97 -10.41 -4.68 -1.97
N LYS A 98 -9.94 -5.48 -2.94
CA LYS A 98 -10.79 -6.40 -3.72
C LYS A 98 -11.42 -7.49 -2.85
N LYS A 99 -10.68 -8.05 -1.88
CA LYS A 99 -11.21 -9.04 -0.92
C LYS A 99 -12.17 -8.42 0.09
N MET A 100 -11.92 -7.19 0.52
CA MET A 100 -12.80 -6.47 1.45
C MET A 100 -14.19 -6.23 0.86
N LEU A 101 -14.30 -6.11 -0.47
CA LEU A 101 -15.60 -6.09 -1.15
C LEU A 101 -16.40 -7.38 -0.99
N GLU A 102 -15.72 -8.53 -0.96
CA GLU A 102 -16.34 -9.83 -0.73
C GLU A 102 -16.69 -10.03 0.75
N TRP A 103 -15.75 -9.69 1.65
CA TRP A 103 -15.90 -9.94 3.09
C TRP A 103 -16.82 -8.96 3.81
N LYS A 104 -17.02 -7.76 3.25
CA LYS A 104 -17.89 -6.71 3.80
C LYS A 104 -17.65 -6.45 5.29
N SER A 105 -16.39 -6.27 5.66
CA SER A 105 -15.96 -6.10 7.06
C SER A 105 -16.54 -4.88 7.80
N TRP A 106 -17.33 -4.05 7.12
CA TRP A 106 -18.02 -2.90 7.67
C TRP A 106 -19.45 -3.23 8.14
N GLU A 107 -19.93 -4.46 7.88
CA GLU A 107 -21.18 -4.94 8.45
C GLU A 107 -21.00 -5.32 9.93
N ASP A 108 -22.12 -5.46 10.63
CA ASP A 108 -22.14 -5.88 12.02
C ASP A 108 -21.55 -7.29 12.19
N LEU A 109 -21.14 -7.61 13.42
CA LEU A 109 -20.55 -8.90 13.75
C LEU A 109 -21.53 -10.04 13.42
N GLU A 110 -21.14 -10.94 12.50
CA GLU A 110 -21.96 -12.08 12.08
C GLU A 110 -22.28 -13.04 13.24
N VAL A 111 -21.30 -13.29 14.12
CA VAL A 111 -21.43 -14.20 15.27
C VAL A 111 -21.00 -13.51 16.55
N HIS A 112 -21.96 -13.23 17.42
CA HIS A 112 -21.67 -12.73 18.76
C HIS A 112 -20.96 -13.79 19.61
N PRO A 113 -20.00 -13.40 20.46
CA PRO A 113 -19.31 -14.33 21.32
C PRO A 113 -20.26 -14.95 22.36
N PRO A 114 -20.14 -16.25 22.66
CA PRO A 114 -20.91 -16.85 23.74
C PRO A 114 -20.52 -16.24 25.10
N ALA A 115 -21.46 -16.26 26.05
CA ALA A 115 -21.21 -15.74 27.39
C ALA A 115 -20.00 -16.45 28.03
N GLY A 116 -19.05 -15.66 28.54
CA GLY A 116 -17.83 -16.16 29.16
C GLY A 116 -16.66 -16.45 28.20
N GLN A 117 -16.82 -16.35 26.87
CA GLN A 117 -15.73 -16.62 25.90
C GLN A 117 -14.46 -15.79 26.16
N TRP A 118 -14.66 -14.51 26.51
CA TRP A 118 -13.59 -13.55 26.75
C TRP A 118 -13.39 -13.25 28.25
N GLU A 119 -14.01 -14.04 29.12
CA GLU A 119 -13.77 -13.99 30.56
C GLU A 119 -12.65 -14.97 30.92
N TYR A 120 -11.44 -14.43 31.11
CA TYR A 120 -10.29 -15.22 31.57
C TYR A 120 -10.31 -15.35 33.11
N PHE A 121 -9.15 -15.32 33.76
CA PHE A 121 -9.04 -15.47 35.21
C PHE A 121 -9.57 -14.23 35.93
N ARG A 122 -10.79 -14.28 36.46
CA ARG A 122 -11.26 -13.34 37.49
C ARG A 122 -10.41 -13.54 38.74
N LYS A 123 -9.56 -12.55 39.09
CA LYS A 123 -8.91 -12.53 40.41
C LYS A 123 -10.02 -12.49 41.47
N LYS A 124 -10.02 -13.48 42.36
CA LYS A 124 -10.81 -13.46 43.59
C LYS A 124 -10.33 -12.34 44.51
#